data_AF-A0A915PK56-F1
#
_entry.id   AF-A0A915PK56-F1
#
_cell.length_a   1.000
_cell.length_b   1.000
_cell.length_c   1.000
_cell.angle_alpha   90.00
_cell.angle_beta   90.00
_cell.angle_gamma   90.00
#
_symmetry.space_group_name_H-M   'P 1'
#
loop_
_entity.id
_entity.type
_entity.pdbx_description
1 polymer ?
#
loop_
_entity_poly.entity_id
_entity_poly.type
_entity_poly.pdbx_seq_one_letter_code
_entity_poly.pdbx_strand_id
1 'polypeptide(L)'
;MSPRICVIGAGASGLTATKICLEYNFQVMCLEKSIDIGGLWRYKPHPCAPGSDFIFHNFVPKFEVLFLIILRRQISDISTA
;
A
#
# COMPACT_ATOMS: atom_id res chain seq x y z
N MET A 1 8.69 9.31 -24.74
CA MET A 1 7.87 8.35 -23.96
C MET A 1 8.06 8.65 -22.48
N SER A 2 7.01 8.67 -21.68
CA SER A 2 7.12 8.73 -20.22
C SER A 2 7.66 7.39 -19.69
N PRO A 3 8.63 7.38 -18.76
CA PRO A 3 9.14 6.13 -18.18
C PRO A 3 8.03 5.38 -17.45
N ARG A 4 8.09 4.04 -17.52
CA ARG A 4 7.22 3.13 -16.77
C ARG A 4 7.92 2.74 -15.48
N ILE A 5 7.27 2.98 -14.35
CA ILE A 5 7.84 2.78 -13.02
C ILE A 5 7.14 1.60 -12.34
N CYS A 6 7.91 0.67 -11.79
CA CYS A 6 7.42 -0.42 -10.96
C CYS A 6 7.86 -0.19 -9.52
N VAL A 7 6.91 -0.11 -8.59
CA VAL A 7 7.15 0.02 -7.15
C VAL A 7 6.84 -1.32 -6.50
N ILE A 8 7.82 -1.88 -5.78
CA ILE A 8 7.66 -3.15 -5.06
C ILE A 8 7.45 -2.85 -3.56
N GLY A 9 6.30 -3.30 -3.05
CA GLY A 9 5.78 -3.04 -1.71
C GLY A 9 4.84 -1.84 -1.64
N ALA A 10 3.76 -1.96 -0.88
CA ALA A 10 2.78 -0.91 -0.55
C ALA A 10 2.80 -0.59 0.96
N GLY A 11 3.99 -0.59 1.55
CA GLY A 11 4.25 0.02 2.85
C GLY A 11 4.40 1.54 2.77
N ALA A 12 4.84 2.18 3.85
CA ALA A 12 5.01 3.64 3.91
C ALA A 12 5.89 4.21 2.78
N SER A 13 6.99 3.53 2.44
CA SER A 13 7.90 3.93 1.37
C SER A 13 7.31 3.72 -0.03
N GLY A 14 6.68 2.58 -0.27
CA GLY A 14 6.12 2.27 -1.59
C GLY A 14 4.90 3.12 -1.96
N LEU A 15 4.06 3.43 -0.98
CA LEU A 15 2.92 4.32 -1.17
C LEU A 15 3.37 5.76 -1.47
N THR A 16 4.40 6.26 -0.79
CA THR A 16 4.96 7.59 -1.07
C THR A 16 5.67 7.65 -2.42
N ALA A 17 6.43 6.61 -2.80
CA ALA A 17 7.04 6.52 -4.12
C ALA A 17 5.97 6.53 -5.23
N THR A 18 4.90 5.73 -5.08
CA THR A 18 3.79 5.67 -6.05
C THR A 18 3.07 7.02 -6.17
N LYS A 19 2.84 7.71 -5.05
CA LYS A 19 2.25 9.06 -5.00
C LYS A 19 3.04 10.04 -5.85
N ILE A 20 4.35 10.13 -5.59
CA ILE A 20 5.25 11.04 -6.32
C ILE A 20 5.24 10.68 -7.80
N CYS A 21 5.30 9.40 -8.16
CA CYS A 21 5.26 9.00 -9.56
C CYS A 21 4.01 9.54 -10.29
N LEU A 22 2.84 9.47 -9.64
CA LEU A 22 1.60 9.97 -10.22
C LEU A 22 1.54 11.50 -10.28
N GLU A 23 2.05 12.22 -9.27
CA GLU A 23 2.10 13.68 -9.29
C GLU A 23 2.95 14.23 -10.45
N TYR A 24 4.00 13.50 -10.82
CA TYR A 24 4.83 13.82 -11.99
C TYR A 24 4.29 13.21 -13.29
N ASN A 25 3.06 12.68 -13.30
CA ASN A 25 2.40 12.06 -14.45
C ASN A 25 3.17 10.87 -15.05
N PHE A 26 3.93 10.13 -14.24
CA PHE A 26 4.55 8.88 -14.67
C PHE A 26 3.55 7.74 -14.67
N GLN A 27 3.72 6.80 -15.59
CA GLN A 27 2.98 5.55 -15.59
C GLN A 27 3.59 4.61 -14.53
N VAL A 28 2.89 4.41 -13.41
CA VAL A 28 3.38 3.60 -12.28
C VAL A 28 2.50 2.38 -12.01
N MET A 29 3.14 1.27 -11.64
CA MET A 29 2.50 0.05 -11.14
C MET A 29 3.07 -0.25 -9.75
N CYS A 30 2.20 -0.41 -8.75
CA CYS A 30 2.60 -0.81 -7.40
C CYS A 30 2.20 -2.28 -7.18
N LEU A 31 3.18 -3.09 -6.77
CA LEU A 31 3.02 -4.50 -6.49
C LEU A 31 3.25 -4.74 -5.00
N GLU A 32 2.22 -5.12 -4.26
CA GLU A 32 2.32 -5.59 -2.88
C GLU A 32 2.17 -7.10 -2.85
N LYS A 33 2.95 -7.74 -1.99
CA LYS A 33 2.89 -9.17 -1.77
C LYS A 33 1.58 -9.49 -1.03
N SER A 34 1.34 -8.81 0.08
CA SER A 34 0.17 -9.03 0.94
C SER A 34 -1.15 -8.61 0.28
N ILE A 35 -2.25 -9.11 0.84
CA ILE A 35 -3.62 -8.79 0.39
C ILE A 35 -4.04 -7.34 0.66
N ASP A 36 -3.26 -6.58 1.41
CA ASP A 36 -3.57 -5.19 1.80
C ASP A 36 -2.30 -4.39 2.01
N ILE A 37 -2.44 -3.07 2.05
CA ILE A 37 -1.36 -2.09 2.18
C ILE A 37 -0.93 -1.87 3.63
N GLY A 38 0.05 -0.99 3.84
CA GLY A 38 0.49 -0.52 5.15
C GLY A 38 1.78 -1.16 5.65
N GLY A 39 2.16 -2.32 5.09
CA GLY A 39 3.42 -3.00 5.44
C GLY A 39 3.52 -3.24 6.94
N LEU A 40 4.60 -2.74 7.56
CA LEU A 40 4.83 -2.87 9.01
C LEU A 40 3.70 -2.27 9.87
N TRP A 41 3.04 -1.22 9.39
CA TRP A 41 2.00 -0.52 10.15
C TRP A 41 0.65 -1.22 10.11
N ARG A 42 0.47 -2.23 9.25
CA ARG A 42 -0.76 -3.03 9.23
C ARG A 42 -0.74 -4.02 10.39
N TYR A 43 -1.56 -3.77 11.39
CA TYR A 43 -1.80 -4.75 12.45
C TYR A 43 -2.43 -6.02 11.86
N LYS A 44 -1.94 -7.18 12.30
CA LYS A 44 -2.48 -8.48 11.94
C LYS A 44 -2.87 -9.19 13.23
N PRO A 45 -4.17 -9.44 13.50
CA PRO A 45 -4.61 -10.08 14.74
C PRO A 45 -4.10 -11.51 14.87
N HIS A 46 -3.76 -12.14 13.74
CA HIS A 46 -3.12 -13.44 13.70
C HIS A 46 -1.82 -13.35 12.88
N PRO A 47 -0.72 -13.98 13.32
CA PRO A 47 0.49 -14.08 12.51
C PRO A 47 0.15 -14.84 11.21
N CYS A 48 0.48 -14.25 10.06
CA CYS A 48 0.33 -14.92 8.78
C CYS A 48 1.16 -16.21 8.78
N ALA A 49 0.57 -17.33 8.35
CA ALA A 49 1.31 -18.56 8.14
C ALA A 49 2.45 -18.31 7.14
N PRO A 50 3.67 -18.85 7.35
CA PRO A 50 4.77 -18.68 6.42
C PRO A 50 4.33 -19.13 5.01
N GLY A 51 4.44 -18.22 4.03
CA GLY A 51 4.08 -18.49 2.63
C GLY A 51 2.64 -18.13 2.21
N SER A 52 1.76 -17.74 3.14
CA SER A 52 0.34 -17.42 2.82
C SER A 52 0.12 -16.05 2.14
N ASP A 53 1.13 -15.19 2.12
CA ASP A 53 0.99 -13.80 1.67
C ASP A 53 1.33 -13.61 0.17
N PHE A 54 1.39 -14.61 -0.72
CA PHE A 54 1.75 -14.37 -2.14
C PHE A 54 0.53 -14.13 -3.03
N ILE A 55 -0.06 -12.93 -2.98
CA ILE A 55 -1.09 -12.52 -3.95
C ILE A 55 -0.71 -11.15 -4.51
N PHE A 56 -0.14 -11.12 -5.72
CA PHE A 56 0.10 -9.85 -6.42
C PHE A 56 -1.23 -9.28 -6.91
N HIS A 57 -1.65 -8.14 -6.35
CA HIS A 57 -2.72 -7.33 -6.92
C HIS A 57 -2.13 -6.10 -7.62
N ASN A 58 -2.59 -5.83 -8.84
CA ASN A 58 -2.35 -4.55 -9.49
C ASN A 58 -3.13 -3.47 -8.74
N PHE A 59 -2.43 -2.63 -7.98
CA PHE A 59 -3.06 -1.60 -7.16
C PHE A 59 -2.67 -0.20 -7.65
N VAL A 60 -3.67 0.58 -8.05
CA VAL A 60 -3.52 2.00 -8.41
C VAL A 60 -4.52 2.79 -7.56
N PRO A 61 -4.12 3.34 -6.40
CA PRO A 61 -5.05 4.08 -5.55
C PRO A 61 -5.36 5.47 -6.11
N LYS A 62 -6.56 5.98 -5.85
CA LYS A 62 -6.90 7.42 -6.01
C LYS A 62 -6.40 8.16 -4.76
N PHE A 63 -5.41 9.04 -4.92
CA PHE A 63 -4.55 9.53 -3.83
C PHE A 63 -5.16 10.57 -2.88
N GLU A 64 -6.30 11.19 -3.22
CA GLU A 64 -7.02 12.15 -2.36
C GLU A 64 -7.35 11.59 -0.96
N VAL A 65 -7.40 10.26 -0.81
CA VAL A 65 -7.85 9.60 0.43
C VAL A 65 -6.72 8.85 1.15
N LEU A 66 -5.49 8.81 0.63
CA LEU A 66 -4.46 7.88 1.13
C LEU A 66 -3.89 8.28 2.51
N PHE A 67 -3.73 9.57 2.76
CA PHE A 67 -3.26 10.08 4.06
C PHE A 67 -4.35 9.92 5.14
N LEU A 68 -5.62 10.12 4.75
CA LEU A 68 -6.78 9.91 5.62
C LEU A 68 -7.07 8.43 5.87
N ILE A 69 -6.84 7.52 4.92
CA ILE A 69 -7.11 6.07 5.08
C ILE A 69 -6.09 5.42 6.01
N ILE A 70 -4.80 5.73 5.89
CA ILE A 70 -3.77 5.17 6.78
C ILE A 70 -4.03 5.61 8.23
N LEU A 71 -4.36 6.89 8.45
CA LEU A 71 -4.69 7.41 9.79
C LEU A 71 -6.07 6.94 10.29
N ARG A 72 -7.12 6.97 9.46
CA ARG A 72 -8.49 6.64 9.90
C ARG A 72 -8.72 5.15 10.09
N ARG A 73 -8.18 4.26 9.25
CA ARG A 73 -8.37 2.80 9.43
C ARG A 73 -7.62 2.27 10.66
N GLN A 74 -6.43 2.81 10.96
CA GLN A 74 -5.70 2.45 12.18
C GLN A 74 -6.40 2.90 13.47
N ILE A 75 -7.01 4.09 13.48
CA ILE A 75 -7.75 4.58 14.67
C ILE A 75 -8.99 3.73 14.94
N SER A 76 -9.71 3.32 13.89
CA SER A 76 -10.88 2.43 14.06
C SER A 76 -10.49 1.07 14.61
N ASP A 77 -9.39 0.46 14.14
CA ASP A 77 -8.97 -0.86 14.62
C ASP A 77 -8.41 -0.81 16.06
N ILE A 78 -7.79 0.30 16.47
CA ILE A 78 -7.31 0.53 17.86
C ILE A 78 -8.46 0.74 18.84
N SER A 79 -9.57 1.36 18.41
CA SER A 79 -10.72 1.62 19.29
C SER A 79 -11.58 0.38 19.58
N THR A 80 -11.39 -0.71 18.83
CA THR A 80 -12.12 -1.99 18.99
C THR A 80 -11.27 -3.11 19.59
N ALA A 81 -10.05 -2.82 20.06
CA ALA A 81 -9.16 -3.76 20.75
C ALA A 81 -9.24 -3.59 22.27
#